data_AF-A0A7C0ZES8-F1
#
_entry.id   AF-A0A7C0ZES8-F1
#
_cell.length_a   1.000
_cell.length_b   1.000
_cell.length_c   1.000
_cell.angle_alpha   90.00
_cell.angle_beta   90.00
_cell.angle_gamma   90.00
#
_symmetry.space_group_name_H-M   'P 1'
#
loop_
_entity.id
_entity.type
_entity.pdbx_description
1 polymer ?
#
loop_
_entity_poly.entity_id
_entity_poly.type
_entity_poly.pdbx_seq_one_letter_code
_entity_poly.pdbx_strand_id
1 'polypeptide(L)'
;MRRVSAVVCPVCGCCCDDLEVIVDDNAILDVMNACALGASKFLNYNKHRQRKPMVRRGGRLVEASLEEAVRRSAEILVEASYPILYGWSSTSCEAIEVGLELAEEVGGVIDNTSTICHGPSILAVQDVGISGCTLGQIRHRADLIIYWGCNPWSAHPRHMERYTALTEGRFQRSLWRRLILRLHADSMRKKMLRAAELS
;
A
#
# COMPACT_ATOMS: atom_id res chain seq x y z
N MET A 1 -19.61 2.62 20.42
CA MET A 1 -18.94 3.16 19.23
C MET A 1 -17.73 4.00 19.62
N ARG A 2 -16.53 3.60 19.16
CA ARG A 2 -15.22 4.21 19.46
C ARG A 2 -14.54 4.62 18.16
N ARG A 3 -13.95 5.81 18.12
CA ARG A 3 -13.05 6.25 17.04
C ARG A 3 -11.61 5.93 17.42
N VAL A 4 -10.87 5.32 16.50
CA VAL A 4 -9.43 5.07 16.62
C VAL A 4 -8.72 5.89 15.56
N SER A 5 -7.88 6.82 16.02
CA SER A 5 -7.18 7.78 15.17
C SER A 5 -5.77 7.33 14.82
N ALA A 6 -5.18 7.95 13.81
CA ALA A 6 -3.80 7.69 13.34
C ALA A 6 -3.54 6.21 12.99
N VAL A 7 -4.55 5.54 12.41
CA VAL A 7 -4.41 4.15 11.98
C VAL A 7 -3.62 4.07 10.68
N VAL A 8 -2.67 3.14 10.62
CA VAL A 8 -1.88 2.89 9.41
C VAL A 8 -2.63 1.94 8.47
N CYS A 9 -2.74 2.32 7.20
CA CYS A 9 -3.37 1.55 6.15
C CYS A 9 -2.46 0.40 5.66
N PRO A 10 -2.89 -0.88 5.74
CA PRO A 10 -2.05 -2.03 5.44
C PRO A 10 -2.21 -2.51 3.98
N VAL A 11 -2.34 -1.60 3.00
CA VAL A 11 -2.70 -1.98 1.61
C VAL A 11 -1.56 -1.79 0.61
N CYS A 12 -1.07 -0.56 0.43
CA CYS A 12 -0.05 -0.23 -0.58
C CYS A 12 1.12 0.48 0.08
N GLY A 13 2.19 0.72 -0.69
CA GLY A 13 3.42 1.36 -0.20
C GLY A 13 3.27 2.82 0.24
N CYS A 14 2.09 3.44 0.09
CA CYS A 14 1.83 4.78 0.63
C CYS A 14 1.72 4.82 2.16
N CYS A 15 1.44 3.67 2.80
CA CYS A 15 1.34 3.52 4.26
C CYS A 15 0.60 4.68 4.93
N CYS A 16 -0.60 5.02 4.42
CA CYS A 16 -1.35 6.16 4.94
C CYS A 16 -1.63 5.97 6.44
N ASP A 17 -1.15 6.89 7.26
CA ASP A 17 -1.15 6.89 8.73
C ASP A 17 -2.17 7.85 9.36
N ASP A 18 -3.10 8.38 8.55
CA ASP A 18 -4.10 9.39 8.93
C ASP A 18 -5.53 8.83 8.92
N LEU A 19 -5.69 7.50 8.97
CA LEU A 19 -7.02 6.89 8.94
C LEU A 19 -7.69 7.01 10.31
N GLU A 20 -8.99 7.26 10.26
CA GLU A 20 -9.87 7.24 11.42
C GLU A 20 -10.81 6.03 11.28
N VAL A 21 -10.62 5.03 12.13
CA VAL A 21 -11.41 3.79 12.11
C VAL A 21 -12.48 3.85 13.17
N ILE A 22 -13.72 3.62 12.76
CA ILE A 22 -14.88 3.60 13.64
C ILE A 22 -15.18 2.14 14.01
N VAL A 23 -15.13 1.83 15.30
CA VAL A 23 -15.30 0.48 15.83
C VAL A 23 -16.48 0.43 16.78
N ASP A 24 -17.31 -0.58 16.68
CA ASP A 24 -18.35 -0.89 17.66
C ASP A 24 -18.48 -2.39 17.84
N ASP A 25 -18.66 -2.86 19.08
CA ASP A 25 -18.75 -4.28 19.42
C ASP A 25 -17.69 -5.17 18.71
N ASN A 26 -16.44 -4.73 18.78
CA ASN A 26 -15.28 -5.40 18.14
C ASN A 26 -15.37 -5.55 16.60
N ALA A 27 -16.23 -4.77 15.94
CA ALA A 27 -16.36 -4.73 14.49
C ALA A 27 -16.00 -3.34 13.94
N ILE A 28 -15.29 -3.32 12.81
CA ILE A 28 -15.04 -2.09 12.05
C ILE A 28 -16.31 -1.73 11.28
N LEU A 29 -16.89 -0.57 11.59
CA LEU A 29 -18.11 -0.07 10.95
C LEU A 29 -17.83 0.90 9.81
N ASP A 30 -16.80 1.74 9.96
CA ASP A 30 -16.43 2.75 8.97
C ASP A 30 -14.93 3.08 9.04
N VAL A 31 -14.40 3.65 7.96
CA VAL A 31 -13.03 4.16 7.91
C VAL A 31 -12.97 5.45 7.11
N MET A 32 -12.62 6.55 7.78
CA MET A 32 -12.43 7.84 7.14
C MET A 32 -11.00 7.99 6.61
N ASN A 33 -10.81 8.87 5.64
CA ASN A 33 -9.55 9.14 4.94
C ASN A 33 -8.96 7.95 4.17
N ALA A 34 -9.60 6.77 4.13
CA ALA A 34 -9.16 5.69 3.28
C ALA A 34 -9.56 5.94 1.81
N CYS A 35 -8.68 5.57 0.88
CA CYS A 35 -9.11 5.39 -0.52
C CYS A 35 -9.96 4.12 -0.67
N ALA A 36 -10.56 3.92 -1.85
CA ALA A 36 -11.38 2.74 -2.14
C ALA A 36 -10.69 1.41 -1.81
N LEU A 37 -9.38 1.27 -2.07
CA LEU A 37 -8.62 0.05 -1.74
C LEU A 37 -8.50 -0.15 -0.22
N GLY A 38 -8.17 0.91 0.51
CA GLY A 38 -8.09 0.91 1.98
C GLY A 38 -9.44 0.60 2.61
N ALA A 39 -10.48 1.31 2.20
CA ALA A 39 -11.84 1.11 2.67
C ALA A 39 -12.32 -0.32 2.42
N SER A 40 -12.07 -0.87 1.22
CA SER A 40 -12.41 -2.25 0.91
C SER A 40 -11.75 -3.24 1.87
N LYS A 41 -10.48 -3.06 2.23
CA LYS A 41 -9.76 -3.97 3.15
C LYS A 41 -10.32 -3.88 4.58
N PHE A 42 -10.54 -2.67 5.10
CA PHE A 42 -11.05 -2.47 6.45
C PHE A 42 -12.51 -2.89 6.61
N LEU A 43 -13.38 -2.60 5.64
CA LEU A 43 -14.82 -2.88 5.75
C LEU A 43 -15.17 -4.34 5.43
N ASN A 44 -14.35 -5.04 4.64
CA ASN A 44 -14.58 -6.44 4.25
C ASN A 44 -13.61 -7.42 4.92
N TYR A 45 -12.96 -7.05 6.02
CA TYR A 45 -11.93 -7.86 6.70
C TYR A 45 -12.40 -9.27 7.10
N ASN A 46 -13.72 -9.45 7.28
CA ASN A 46 -14.34 -10.72 7.67
C ASN A 46 -14.99 -11.47 6.49
N LYS A 47 -15.08 -10.86 5.30
CA LYS A 47 -15.72 -11.46 4.12
C LYS A 47 -14.85 -12.60 3.61
N HIS A 48 -15.43 -13.80 3.50
CA HIS A 48 -14.71 -15.04 3.13
C HIS A 48 -13.53 -15.39 4.07
N ARG A 49 -13.56 -14.92 5.32
CA ARG A 49 -12.49 -15.20 6.29
C ARG A 49 -12.49 -16.67 6.70
N GLN A 50 -11.37 -17.35 6.47
CA GLN A 50 -11.14 -18.69 7.01
C GLN A 50 -11.03 -18.61 8.54
N ARG A 51 -11.91 -19.35 9.24
CA ARG A 51 -12.00 -19.36 10.71
C ARG A 51 -11.36 -20.59 11.35
N LYS A 52 -11.07 -21.61 10.55
CA LYS A 52 -10.45 -22.86 11.01
C LYS A 52 -9.31 -23.24 10.05
N PRO A 53 -8.21 -23.82 10.58
CA PRO A 53 -7.20 -24.46 9.75
C PRO A 53 -7.80 -25.58 8.90
N MET A 54 -7.22 -25.78 7.72
CA MET A 54 -7.64 -26.81 6.76
C MET A 54 -6.44 -27.64 6.33
N VAL A 55 -6.57 -28.97 6.33
CA VAL A 55 -5.53 -29.90 5.87
C VAL A 55 -6.07 -30.70 4.68
N ARG A 56 -5.24 -30.97 3.66
CA ARG A 56 -5.65 -31.77 2.50
C ARG A 56 -5.51 -33.26 2.80
N ARG A 57 -6.60 -34.01 2.70
CA ARG A 57 -6.64 -35.48 2.85
C ARG A 57 -7.44 -36.09 1.69
N GLY A 58 -6.88 -37.07 0.99
CA GLY A 58 -7.54 -37.70 -0.16
C GLY A 58 -7.95 -36.69 -1.26
N GLY A 59 -7.13 -35.67 -1.50
CA GLY A 59 -7.41 -34.62 -2.48
C GLY A 59 -8.37 -33.52 -2.03
N ARG A 60 -9.04 -33.64 -0.89
CA ARG A 60 -10.02 -32.65 -0.38
C ARG A 60 -9.50 -31.90 0.85
N LEU A 61 -9.91 -30.65 1.02
CA LEU A 61 -9.63 -29.88 2.24
C LEU A 61 -10.64 -30.28 3.32
N VAL A 62 -10.12 -30.61 4.51
CA VAL A 62 -10.93 -30.92 5.70
C VAL A 62 -10.49 -30.02 6.86
N GLU A 63 -11.43 -29.66 7.73
CA GLU A 63 -11.11 -28.87 8.94
C GLU A 63 -10.15 -29.63 9.86
N ALA A 64 -9.23 -28.91 10.49
CA ALA A 64 -8.24 -29.45 11.42
C ALA A 64 -8.04 -28.51 12.63
N SER A 65 -7.43 -29.02 13.70
CA SER A 65 -6.97 -28.17 14.81
C SER A 65 -5.73 -27.37 14.41
N LEU A 66 -5.42 -26.31 15.16
CA LEU A 66 -4.21 -25.53 14.94
C LEU A 66 -2.94 -26.37 15.18
N GLU A 67 -2.87 -27.14 16.28
CA GLU A 67 -1.76 -28.06 16.51
C GLU A 67 -1.57 -29.07 15.37
N GLU A 68 -2.66 -29.63 14.82
CA GLU A 68 -2.56 -30.58 13.72
C GLU A 68 -2.00 -29.91 12.46
N ALA A 69 -2.55 -28.76 12.07
CA ALA A 69 -2.12 -28.05 10.89
C ALA A 69 -0.65 -27.59 11.00
N VAL A 70 -0.25 -27.04 12.15
CA VAL A 70 1.13 -26.60 12.41
C VAL A 70 2.09 -27.78 12.38
N ARG A 71 1.78 -28.89 13.05
CA ARG A 71 2.62 -30.10 13.03
C ARG A 71 2.81 -30.62 11.61
N ARG A 72 1.71 -30.67 10.82
CA ARG A 72 1.80 -31.13 9.44
C ARG A 72 2.65 -30.19 8.56
N SER A 73 2.55 -28.88 8.76
CA SER A 73 3.42 -27.91 8.09
C SER A 73 4.89 -28.10 8.48
N ALA A 74 5.18 -28.32 9.76
CA ALA A 74 6.55 -28.56 10.23
C ALA A 74 7.16 -29.84 9.63
N GLU A 75 6.40 -30.95 9.61
CA GLU A 75 6.83 -32.20 8.95
C GLU A 75 7.21 -31.96 7.48
N ILE A 76 6.36 -31.24 6.73
CA ILE A 76 6.62 -30.93 5.32
C ILE A 76 7.92 -30.13 5.16
N LEU A 77 8.18 -29.15 6.03
CA LEU A 77 9.37 -28.31 5.94
C LEU A 77 10.64 -29.11 6.29
N VAL A 78 10.59 -29.94 7.34
CA VAL A 78 11.73 -30.76 7.80
C VAL A 78 12.07 -31.87 6.80
N GLU A 79 11.06 -32.47 6.16
CA GLU A 79 11.27 -33.52 5.16
C GLU A 79 11.67 -32.98 3.77
N ALA A 80 11.51 -31.68 3.53
CA ALA A 80 11.82 -31.07 2.23
C ALA A 80 13.33 -30.99 2.00
N SER A 81 13.78 -31.38 0.81
CA SER A 81 15.19 -31.21 0.42
C SER A 81 15.54 -29.77 0.03
N TYR A 82 14.54 -28.94 -0.30
CA TYR A 82 14.72 -27.55 -0.70
C TYR A 82 13.45 -26.73 -0.39
N PRO A 83 13.18 -26.44 0.91
CA PRO A 83 11.98 -25.69 1.30
C PRO A 83 12.06 -24.23 0.85
N ILE A 84 10.95 -23.71 0.30
CA ILE A 84 10.81 -22.32 -0.13
C ILE A 84 9.75 -21.63 0.71
N LEU A 85 10.15 -20.53 1.35
CA LEU A 85 9.37 -19.70 2.25
C LEU A 85 9.08 -18.37 1.55
N TYR A 86 7.95 -18.27 0.86
CA TYR A 86 7.63 -17.14 -0.03
C TYR A 86 6.46 -16.28 0.43
N GLY A 87 6.57 -14.95 0.24
CA GLY A 87 5.43 -14.02 0.36
C GLY A 87 5.79 -12.74 1.11
N TRP A 88 5.62 -12.77 2.43
CA TRP A 88 6.06 -11.78 3.45
C TRP A 88 5.62 -10.32 3.32
N SER A 89 5.32 -9.79 2.14
CA SER A 89 5.05 -8.36 1.90
C SER A 89 3.70 -7.84 2.42
N SER A 90 2.97 -8.65 3.19
CA SER A 90 1.68 -8.29 3.79
C SER A 90 1.50 -8.83 5.20
N THR A 91 2.61 -8.89 5.95
CA THR A 91 2.66 -9.22 7.38
C THR A 91 3.51 -8.20 8.14
N SER A 92 3.68 -8.36 9.45
CA SER A 92 4.52 -7.48 10.28
C SER A 92 6.00 -7.87 10.22
N CYS A 93 6.89 -6.96 10.64
CA CYS A 93 8.33 -7.25 10.65
C CYS A 93 8.69 -8.36 11.65
N GLU A 94 8.00 -8.42 12.78
CA GLU A 94 8.18 -9.45 13.81
C GLU A 94 7.86 -10.85 13.28
N ALA A 95 6.84 -10.96 12.42
CA ALA A 95 6.53 -12.24 11.76
C ALA A 95 7.58 -12.60 10.69
N ILE A 96 8.18 -11.61 10.03
CA ILE A 96 9.27 -11.84 9.06
C ILE A 96 10.54 -12.29 9.78
N GLU A 97 10.85 -11.70 10.94
CA GLU A 97 11.99 -12.10 11.79
C GLU A 97 11.92 -13.57 12.18
N VAL A 98 10.78 -14.03 12.70
CA VAL A 98 10.55 -15.46 12.99
C VAL A 98 10.61 -16.31 11.71
N GLY A 99 10.16 -15.76 10.58
CA GLY A 99 10.27 -16.43 9.28
C GLY A 99 11.70 -16.64 8.81
N LEU A 100 12.59 -15.68 9.08
CA LEU A 100 14.03 -15.78 8.80
C LEU A 100 14.67 -16.87 9.67
N GLU A 101 14.42 -16.86 10.97
CA GLU A 101 14.89 -17.90 11.89
C GLU A 101 14.43 -19.30 11.46
N LEU A 102 13.15 -19.42 11.07
CA LEU A 102 12.61 -20.67 10.55
C LEU A 102 13.31 -21.12 9.27
N ALA A 103 13.60 -20.19 8.35
CA ALA A 103 14.29 -20.50 7.10
C ALA A 103 15.72 -21.01 7.37
N GLU A 104 16.42 -20.41 8.33
CA GLU A 104 17.75 -20.87 8.78
C GLU A 104 17.67 -22.28 9.38
N GLU A 105 16.72 -22.52 10.30
CA GLU A 105 16.55 -23.80 10.99
C GLU A 105 16.28 -24.95 10.01
N VAL A 106 15.44 -24.73 8.98
CA VAL A 106 15.09 -25.76 8.00
C VAL A 106 16.05 -25.81 6.80
N GLY A 107 17.08 -24.96 6.76
CA GLY A 107 18.00 -24.86 5.62
C GLY A 107 17.32 -24.45 4.31
N GLY A 108 16.28 -23.61 4.40
CA GLY A 108 15.44 -23.20 3.29
C GLY A 108 15.83 -21.89 2.64
N VAL A 109 15.12 -21.57 1.54
CA VAL A 109 15.21 -20.27 0.88
C VAL A 109 14.00 -19.43 1.26
N ILE A 110 14.25 -18.23 1.74
CA ILE A 110 13.21 -17.24 2.06
C ILE A 110 13.26 -16.10 1.05
N ASP A 111 12.08 -15.73 0.54
CA ASP A 111 11.98 -14.66 -0.46
C ASP A 111 10.60 -13.99 -0.43
N ASN A 112 10.49 -12.74 -0.87
CA ASN A 112 9.26 -11.97 -0.85
C ASN A 112 8.78 -11.56 -2.25
N THR A 113 7.67 -10.81 -2.30
CA THR A 113 7.08 -10.39 -3.57
C THR A 113 7.93 -9.41 -4.38
N SER A 114 9.08 -8.95 -3.87
CA SER A 114 9.98 -8.07 -4.62
C SER A 114 10.52 -8.75 -5.87
N THR A 115 10.76 -10.07 -5.86
CA THR A 115 11.18 -10.86 -7.02
C THR A 115 10.37 -10.62 -8.29
N ILE A 116 9.05 -10.38 -8.13
CA ILE A 116 8.11 -10.12 -9.24
C ILE A 116 7.66 -8.65 -9.30
N CYS A 117 8.27 -7.77 -8.52
CA CYS A 117 7.92 -6.36 -8.39
C CYS A 117 9.17 -5.49 -8.56
N HIS A 118 9.73 -4.97 -7.48
CA HIS A 118 10.89 -4.07 -7.51
C HIS A 118 12.25 -4.77 -7.35
N GLY A 119 12.31 -6.09 -7.50
CA GLY A 119 13.54 -6.88 -7.51
C GLY A 119 14.58 -6.36 -8.51
N PRO A 120 14.21 -6.07 -9.78
CA PRO A 120 15.13 -5.43 -10.72
C PRO A 120 15.62 -4.06 -10.25
N SER A 121 14.79 -3.30 -9.53
CA SER A 121 15.20 -2.02 -8.93
C SER A 121 16.22 -2.24 -7.81
N ILE A 122 16.06 -3.27 -6.97
CA ILE A 122 17.03 -3.61 -5.91
C ILE A 122 18.39 -3.95 -6.51
N LEU A 123 18.44 -4.76 -7.58
CA LEU A 123 19.68 -5.09 -8.28
C LEU A 123 20.37 -3.83 -8.84
N ALA A 124 19.61 -2.97 -9.52
CA ALA A 124 20.16 -1.72 -10.05
C ALA A 124 20.71 -0.81 -8.94
N VAL A 125 20.02 -0.71 -7.79
CA VAL A 125 20.48 0.08 -6.65
C VAL A 125 21.77 -0.49 -6.05
N GLN A 126 21.93 -1.82 -6.03
CA GLN A 126 23.19 -2.45 -5.60
C GLN A 126 24.35 -2.12 -6.55
N ASP A 127 24.08 -2.03 -7.85
CA ASP A 127 25.10 -1.75 -8.87
C ASP A 127 25.49 -0.27 -8.95
N VAL A 128 24.53 0.65 -8.88
CA VAL A 128 24.75 2.09 -9.16
C VAL A 128 24.30 3.05 -8.06
N GLY A 129 23.77 2.53 -6.96
CA GLY A 129 23.25 3.32 -5.84
C GLY A 129 21.84 3.87 -6.05
N ILE A 130 21.35 4.60 -5.04
CA ILE A 130 20.03 5.25 -5.05
C ILE A 130 20.14 6.72 -4.62
N SER A 131 19.70 7.63 -5.48
CA SER A 131 19.47 9.04 -5.10
C SER A 131 17.99 9.20 -4.74
N GLY A 132 17.72 9.33 -3.45
CA GLY A 132 16.36 9.34 -2.91
C GLY A 132 16.05 10.55 -2.03
N CYS A 133 14.78 10.69 -1.67
CA CYS A 133 14.31 11.65 -0.69
C CYS A 133 13.03 11.15 -0.01
N THR A 134 12.63 11.77 1.10
CA THR A 134 11.36 11.45 1.75
C THR A 134 10.19 12.14 1.04
N LEU A 135 8.98 11.59 1.19
CA LEU A 135 7.75 12.17 0.63
C LEU A 135 7.50 13.63 1.06
N GLY A 136 8.00 14.02 2.24
CA GLY A 136 7.93 15.40 2.71
C GLY A 136 8.78 16.38 1.89
N GLN A 137 9.96 15.95 1.41
CA GLN A 137 10.78 16.78 0.51
C GLN A 137 10.07 17.00 -0.82
N ILE A 138 9.47 15.94 -1.36
CA ILE A 138 8.70 15.99 -2.61
C ILE A 138 7.53 16.97 -2.44
N ARG A 139 6.69 16.77 -1.41
CA ARG A 139 5.54 17.63 -1.12
C ARG A 139 5.90 19.10 -1.04
N HIS A 140 6.99 19.44 -0.36
CA HIS A 140 7.29 20.82 -0.03
C HIS A 140 8.11 21.57 -1.08
N ARG A 141 8.89 20.87 -1.91
CA ARG A 141 9.92 21.49 -2.76
C ARG A 141 9.86 21.12 -4.24
N ALA A 142 9.34 19.95 -4.60
CA ALA A 142 9.34 19.51 -5.99
C ALA A 142 8.40 20.36 -6.86
N ASP A 143 8.95 20.96 -7.91
CA ASP A 143 8.23 21.72 -8.93
C ASP A 143 7.92 20.89 -10.19
N LEU A 144 8.67 19.81 -10.38
CA LEU A 144 8.45 18.79 -11.41
C LEU A 144 8.25 17.41 -10.77
N ILE A 145 7.17 16.74 -11.15
CA ILE A 145 6.86 15.36 -10.74
C ILE A 145 6.73 14.52 -12.02
N ILE A 146 7.52 13.45 -12.09
CA ILE A 146 7.45 12.47 -13.19
C ILE A 146 7.00 11.14 -12.61
N TYR A 147 5.89 10.61 -13.13
CA TYR A 147 5.45 9.25 -12.89
C TYR A 147 5.87 8.39 -14.09
N TRP A 148 6.91 7.57 -13.93
CA TRP A 148 7.46 6.74 -15.00
C TRP A 148 7.06 5.28 -14.82
N GLY A 149 6.35 4.71 -15.80
CA GLY A 149 5.98 3.29 -15.77
C GLY A 149 5.02 2.90 -14.64
N CYS A 150 4.28 3.87 -14.08
CA CYS A 150 3.36 3.63 -12.97
C CYS A 150 2.05 4.41 -13.13
N ASN A 151 0.97 3.89 -12.55
CA ASN A 151 -0.33 4.56 -12.46
C ASN A 151 -0.73 4.77 -10.98
N PRO A 152 -0.37 5.91 -10.36
CA PRO A 152 -0.66 6.17 -8.95
C PRO A 152 -2.16 6.29 -8.68
N TRP A 153 -2.97 6.74 -9.64
CA TRP A 153 -4.41 6.89 -9.45
C TRP A 153 -5.09 5.55 -9.12
N SER A 154 -4.63 4.47 -9.75
CA SER A 154 -5.17 3.13 -9.55
C SER A 154 -4.43 2.34 -8.48
N ALA A 155 -3.09 2.40 -8.44
CA ALA A 155 -2.29 1.55 -7.55
C ALA A 155 -1.97 2.19 -6.19
N HIS A 156 -1.88 3.53 -6.15
CA HIS A 156 -1.47 4.28 -4.97
C HIS A 156 -2.35 5.55 -4.79
N PRO A 157 -3.69 5.42 -4.66
CA PRO A 157 -4.61 6.51 -5.00
C PRO A 157 -4.38 7.82 -4.23
N ARG A 158 -3.96 7.72 -2.97
CA ARG A 158 -3.69 8.89 -2.12
C ARG A 158 -2.28 9.46 -2.27
N HIS A 159 -1.40 8.87 -3.07
CA HIS A 159 -0.04 9.39 -3.25
C HIS A 159 -0.04 10.79 -3.86
N MET A 160 -0.88 11.02 -4.87
CA MET A 160 -0.99 12.32 -5.53
C MET A 160 -1.59 13.38 -4.62
N GLU A 161 -2.65 12.98 -3.90
CA GLU A 161 -3.38 13.79 -2.92
C GLU A 161 -2.49 14.22 -1.74
N ARG A 162 -1.68 13.30 -1.19
CA ARG A 162 -0.93 13.56 0.05
C ARG A 162 0.45 14.17 -0.18
N TYR A 163 1.13 13.79 -1.27
CA TYR A 163 2.59 13.96 -1.33
C TYR A 163 3.11 14.69 -2.57
N THR A 164 2.30 14.89 -3.61
CA THR A 164 2.81 15.45 -4.89
C THR A 164 1.88 16.52 -5.49
N ALA A 165 1.39 16.32 -6.71
CA ALA A 165 0.79 17.34 -7.55
C ALA A 165 -0.45 18.04 -6.93
N LEU A 166 -1.19 17.36 -6.06
CA LEU A 166 -2.48 17.85 -5.57
C LEU A 166 -2.41 18.45 -4.16
N THR A 167 -1.29 18.31 -3.45
CA THR A 167 -1.10 18.86 -2.10
C THR A 167 -0.40 20.22 -2.16
N GLU A 168 -0.64 21.05 -1.14
CA GLU A 168 0.16 22.26 -0.93
C GLU A 168 1.40 21.95 -0.07
N GLY A 169 2.54 22.42 -0.58
CA GLY A 169 3.82 22.41 0.07
C GLY A 169 4.19 23.76 0.69
N ARG A 170 5.27 23.78 1.48
CA ARG A 170 5.78 25.03 2.09
C ARG A 170 6.33 25.99 1.04
N PHE A 171 7.02 25.47 0.03
CA PHE A 171 7.66 26.25 -1.02
C PHE A 171 7.02 26.05 -2.41
N GLN A 172 6.15 25.06 -2.55
CA GLN A 172 5.45 24.76 -3.80
C GLN A 172 3.94 24.75 -3.60
N ARG A 173 3.24 25.53 -4.43
CA ARG A 173 1.77 25.57 -4.46
C ARG A 173 1.23 24.41 -5.30
N SER A 174 0.05 23.90 -4.92
CA SER A 174 -0.60 22.78 -5.62
C SER A 174 -0.87 23.07 -7.09
N LEU A 175 -0.87 22.02 -7.91
CA LEU A 175 -1.21 22.12 -9.33
C LEU A 175 -2.65 22.61 -9.53
N TRP A 176 -3.58 22.20 -8.65
CA TRP A 176 -4.97 22.66 -8.66
C TRP A 176 -5.08 24.17 -8.62
N ARG A 177 -4.29 24.82 -7.77
CA ARG A 177 -4.28 26.28 -7.68
C ARG A 177 -3.81 26.91 -9.00
N ARG A 178 -2.77 26.35 -9.63
CA ARG A 178 -2.30 26.82 -10.95
C ARG A 178 -3.37 26.64 -12.03
N LEU A 179 -4.05 25.50 -12.03
CA LEU A 179 -5.10 25.19 -13.01
C LEU A 179 -6.32 26.12 -12.85
N ILE A 180 -6.81 26.30 -11.62
CA ILE A 180 -7.94 27.20 -11.33
C ILE A 180 -7.60 28.64 -11.73
N LEU A 181 -6.39 29.11 -11.40
CA LEU A 181 -5.93 30.44 -11.80
C LEU A 181 -5.89 30.60 -13.32
N ARG A 182 -5.43 29.59 -14.06
CA ARG A 182 -5.45 29.59 -15.54
C ARG A 182 -6.88 29.64 -16.08
N LEU A 183 -7.78 28.79 -15.57
CA LEU A 183 -9.19 28.78 -15.99
C LEU A 183 -9.87 30.13 -15.74
N HIS A 184 -9.61 30.75 -14.58
CA HIS A 184 -10.11 32.09 -14.28
C HIS A 184 -9.53 33.15 -15.23
N ALA A 185 -8.23 33.13 -15.49
CA ALA A 185 -7.59 34.05 -16.42
C ALA A 185 -8.16 33.92 -17.84
N ASP A 186 -8.35 32.69 -18.32
CA ASP A 186 -8.95 32.42 -19.64
C ASP A 186 -10.41 32.88 -19.71
N SER A 187 -11.19 32.66 -18.65
CA SER A 187 -12.57 33.12 -18.55
C SER A 187 -12.66 34.66 -18.58
N MET A 188 -11.80 35.35 -17.82
CA MET A 188 -11.72 36.81 -17.83
C MET A 188 -11.30 37.35 -19.19
N ARG A 189 -10.29 36.73 -19.83
CA ARG A 189 -9.85 37.09 -21.18
C ARG A 189 -10.98 36.98 -22.19
N LYS A 190 -11.75 35.89 -22.16
CA LYS A 190 -12.93 35.71 -23.03
C LYS A 190 -14.01 36.76 -22.79
N LYS A 191 -14.26 37.16 -21.54
CA LYS A 191 -15.21 38.24 -21.21
C LYS A 191 -14.74 39.60 -21.76
N MET A 192 -13.46 39.91 -21.61
CA MET A 192 -12.89 41.18 -22.12
C MET A 192 -12.96 41.26 -23.65
N LEU A 193 -12.64 40.16 -24.36
CA LEU A 193 -12.75 40.12 -25.82
C LEU A 193 -14.19 40.35 -26.30
N ARG A 194 -15.17 39.71 -25.66
CA ARG A 194 -16.60 39.92 -25.99
C ARG A 194 -17.05 41.36 -25.74
N ALA A 195 -16.55 42.00 -24.68
CA ALA A 195 -16.87 43.40 -24.39
C ALA A 195 -16.26 44.36 -25.41
N ALA A 196 -15.06 44.06 -25.91
CA ALA A 196 -14.38 44.84 -26.94
C ALA A 196 -14.98 44.66 -28.36
N GLU A 197 -15.64 43.53 -28.64
CA GLU A 197 -16.40 43.31 -29.89
C GLU A 197 -17.76 44.03 -29.91
N LEU A 198 -18.25 44.49 -28.75
CA LEU A 198 -19.52 45.21 -28.60
C LEU A 198 -19.37 46.74 -28.59
N SER A 199 -18.13 47.24 -28.70
CA SER A 199 -17.75 48.66 -28.74
C SER A 199 -17.19 49.04 -30.11
#